data_AF-A0A842RTZ0-F1
#
_entry.id   AF-A0A842RTZ0-F1
#
_cell.length_a   1.000
_cell.length_b   1.000
_cell.length_c   1.000
_cell.angle_alpha   90.00
_cell.angle_beta   90.00
_cell.angle_gamma   90.00
#
_symmetry.space_group_name_H-M   'P 1'
#
loop_
_entity.id
_entity.type
_entity.pdbx_description
1 polymer ?
#
loop_
_entity_poly.entity_id
_entity_poly.type
_entity_poly.pdbx_seq_one_letter_code
_entity_poly.pdbx_strand_id
1 'polypeptide(L)'
;MNNQSKRVYIKNARRLFKEISKYKLFAALIPKQNFNLNIAKILLKRPINSQQAYKNYGVQGSNEWDIIRKTVYKEYSYTCNICGAKNTQLHAHELWKYNYEEETQKLRKIVCLCRLCHLHQHLGFANILIHKHKLDEKEYMDHWIKINGSTFQDFTNYAKKVFELWEIKNMFDFKVVDCKEKPIDSSITINQILKCI
;
A
#
# COMPACT_ATOMS: atom_id res chain seq x y z
N MET A 1 -8.57 -12.57 -20.39
CA MET A 1 -7.91 -13.83 -19.97
C MET A 1 -8.91 -14.98 -20.01
N ASN A 2 -8.54 -16.18 -20.48
CA ASN A 2 -9.47 -17.32 -20.50
C ASN A 2 -9.72 -17.88 -19.07
N ASN A 3 -10.78 -18.65 -18.90
CA ASN A 3 -11.23 -19.15 -17.58
C ASN A 3 -10.24 -20.10 -16.90
N GLN A 4 -9.57 -20.96 -17.65
CA GLN A 4 -8.61 -21.92 -17.10
C GLN A 4 -7.36 -21.21 -16.57
N SER A 5 -6.80 -20.27 -17.35
CA SER A 5 -5.71 -19.40 -16.92
C SER A 5 -6.11 -18.56 -15.72
N LYS A 6 -7.31 -17.96 -15.71
CA LYS A 6 -7.80 -17.16 -14.56
C LYS A 6 -7.78 -17.97 -13.26
N ARG A 7 -8.30 -19.20 -13.28
CA ARG A 7 -8.29 -20.09 -12.08
C ARG A 7 -6.88 -20.37 -11.56
N VAL A 8 -5.91 -20.57 -12.46
CA VAL A 8 -4.50 -20.80 -12.08
C VAL A 8 -3.91 -19.56 -11.40
N TYR A 9 -4.09 -18.37 -11.97
CA TYR A 9 -3.60 -17.12 -11.37
C TYR A 9 -4.23 -16.86 -10.01
N ILE A 10 -5.55 -17.07 -9.85
CA ILE A 10 -6.24 -16.93 -8.56
C ILE A 10 -5.63 -17.85 -7.51
N LYS A 11 -5.42 -19.13 -7.86
CA LYS A 11 -4.81 -20.12 -6.96
C LYS A 11 -3.41 -19.69 -6.53
N ASN A 12 -2.58 -19.24 -7.47
CA ASN A 12 -1.22 -18.78 -7.21
C ASN A 12 -1.20 -17.51 -6.36
N ALA A 13 -2.07 -16.54 -6.66
CA ALA A 13 -2.19 -15.30 -5.88
C ALA A 13 -2.56 -15.59 -4.42
N ARG A 14 -3.53 -16.48 -4.18
CA ARG A 14 -3.92 -16.91 -2.83
C ARG A 14 -2.78 -17.59 -2.08
N ARG A 15 -2.06 -18.49 -2.75
CA ARG A 15 -0.88 -19.17 -2.19
C ARG A 15 0.19 -18.17 -1.78
N LEU A 16 0.63 -17.30 -2.69
CA LEU A 16 1.65 -16.30 -2.43
C LEU A 16 1.22 -15.32 -1.33
N PHE A 17 -0.03 -14.85 -1.36
CA PHE A 17 -0.56 -13.99 -0.30
C PHE A 17 -0.49 -14.67 1.07
N LYS A 18 -0.88 -15.96 1.18
CA LYS A 18 -0.75 -16.73 2.42
C LYS A 18 0.71 -16.81 2.88
N GLU A 19 1.64 -17.04 1.96
CA GLU A 19 3.08 -17.15 2.28
C GLU A 19 3.69 -15.83 2.75
N ILE A 20 3.33 -14.69 2.17
CA ILE A 20 3.87 -13.37 2.58
C ILE A 20 3.14 -12.79 3.80
N SER A 21 1.85 -13.08 3.98
CA SER A 21 1.04 -12.54 5.09
C SER A 21 1.38 -13.12 6.46
N LYS A 22 2.26 -14.14 6.52
CA LYS A 22 2.79 -14.67 7.79
C LYS A 22 3.74 -13.68 8.48
N TYR A 23 4.34 -12.76 7.73
CA TYR A 23 5.27 -11.77 8.28
C TYR A 23 4.48 -10.60 8.88
N LYS A 24 4.95 -10.07 10.01
CA LYS A 24 4.35 -8.90 10.67
C LYS A 24 4.43 -7.63 9.82
N LEU A 25 5.56 -7.42 9.15
CA LEU A 25 5.74 -6.39 8.13
C LEU A 25 5.72 -7.05 6.74
N PHE A 26 4.54 -7.19 6.16
CA PHE A 26 4.38 -7.63 4.77
C PHE A 26 3.75 -6.54 3.91
N ALA A 27 4.01 -6.59 2.61
CA ALA A 27 3.55 -5.63 1.63
C ALA A 27 2.44 -6.23 0.77
N ALA A 28 1.42 -5.43 0.49
CA ALA A 28 0.38 -5.78 -0.46
C ALA A 28 0.39 -4.77 -1.62
N LEU A 29 1.41 -4.86 -2.48
CA LEU A 29 1.60 -3.91 -3.60
C LEU A 29 0.32 -3.75 -4.44
N ILE A 30 0.04 -2.49 -4.80
CA ILE A 30 -1.08 -2.09 -5.65
C ILE A 30 -0.73 -2.42 -7.11
N PRO A 31 -1.66 -2.92 -7.94
CA PRO A 31 -1.37 -3.19 -9.36
C PRO A 31 -1.11 -1.88 -10.15
N LYS A 32 -0.33 -1.96 -11.22
CA LYS A 32 0.21 -0.79 -11.97
C LYS A 32 -0.87 0.19 -12.41
N GLN A 33 -1.98 -0.34 -12.94
CA GLN A 33 -3.14 0.42 -13.41
C GLN A 33 -3.79 1.26 -12.30
N ASN A 34 -3.65 0.86 -11.03
CA ASN A 34 -4.29 1.51 -9.90
C ASN A 34 -3.35 2.43 -9.10
N PHE A 35 -2.10 2.64 -9.53
CA PHE A 35 -1.14 3.53 -8.83
C PHE A 35 -1.59 4.99 -8.70
N ASN A 36 -2.55 5.43 -9.52
CA ASN A 36 -3.12 6.77 -9.47
C ASN A 36 -4.45 6.84 -8.72
N LEU A 37 -4.98 5.72 -8.24
CA LEU A 37 -6.26 5.62 -7.52
C LEU A 37 -6.09 5.62 -6.00
N ASN A 38 -5.00 6.21 -5.50
CA ASN A 38 -4.81 6.48 -4.07
C ASN A 38 -5.71 7.65 -3.65
N ILE A 39 -6.36 7.53 -2.50
CA ILE A 39 -7.32 8.48 -1.93
C ILE A 39 -6.75 9.90 -1.88
N ALA A 40 -5.47 10.07 -1.50
CA ALA A 40 -4.85 11.40 -1.45
C ALA A 40 -4.80 12.07 -2.84
N LYS A 41 -4.62 11.28 -3.92
CA LYS A 41 -4.66 11.78 -5.31
C LYS A 41 -6.10 12.04 -5.77
N ILE A 42 -7.05 11.19 -5.36
CA ILE A 42 -8.46 11.34 -5.73
C ILE A 42 -9.06 12.59 -5.07
N LEU A 43 -8.82 12.79 -3.78
CA LEU A 43 -9.29 13.96 -3.01
C LEU A 43 -8.65 15.28 -3.46
N LEU A 44 -7.49 15.23 -4.11
CA LEU A 44 -6.89 16.41 -4.72
C LEU A 44 -7.76 17.01 -5.84
N LYS A 45 -8.69 16.24 -6.42
CA LYS A 45 -9.59 16.67 -7.52
C LYS A 45 -8.88 17.41 -8.66
N ARG A 46 -7.59 17.12 -8.89
CA ARG A 46 -6.81 17.75 -9.96
C ARG A 46 -6.96 16.97 -11.26
N PRO A 47 -7.06 17.64 -12.42
CA PRO A 47 -6.95 16.96 -13.71
C PRO A 47 -5.58 16.26 -13.82
N ILE A 48 -5.59 15.03 -14.33
CA ILE A 48 -4.48 14.05 -14.29
C ILE A 48 -3.22 14.48 -15.09
N ASN A 49 -3.23 15.66 -15.74
CA ASN A 49 -2.18 16.08 -16.67
C ASN A 49 -1.21 17.13 -16.08
N SER A 50 -0.52 16.83 -14.98
CA SER A 50 0.68 17.61 -14.65
C SER A 50 1.82 16.71 -14.20
N GLN A 51 2.85 16.64 -15.05
CA GLN A 51 4.17 16.03 -14.77
C GLN A 51 4.86 16.63 -13.52
N GLN A 52 4.27 17.63 -12.87
CA GLN A 52 4.79 18.30 -11.68
C GLN A 52 4.46 17.58 -10.36
N ALA A 53 3.50 16.65 -10.34
CA ALA A 53 3.06 15.96 -9.12
C ALA A 53 4.07 14.93 -8.56
N TYR A 54 5.17 14.65 -9.26
CA TYR A 54 6.15 13.63 -8.88
C TYR A 54 7.32 14.14 -8.02
N LYS A 55 7.50 15.47 -7.89
CA LYS A 55 8.73 16.03 -7.27
C LYS A 55 8.69 16.20 -5.75
N ASN A 56 7.52 16.14 -5.11
CA ASN A 56 7.42 16.33 -3.66
C ASN A 56 6.98 15.04 -2.97
N TYR A 57 7.89 14.46 -2.19
CA TYR A 57 7.59 13.38 -1.26
C TYR A 57 6.47 13.82 -0.32
N GLY A 58 5.35 13.11 -0.37
CA GLY A 58 4.15 13.46 0.38
C GLY A 58 3.21 14.28 -0.47
N VAL A 59 2.10 13.67 -0.86
CA VAL A 59 0.90 14.41 -1.21
C VAL A 59 0.52 15.25 0.02
N GLN A 60 1.02 16.49 0.12
CA GLN A 60 0.37 17.60 0.83
C GLN A 60 -0.90 17.93 0.04
N GLY A 61 -1.78 16.96 -0.10
CA GLY A 61 -2.81 17.00 -1.11
C GLY A 61 -4.15 17.12 -0.45
N SER A 62 -4.80 18.26 -0.66
CA SER A 62 -6.11 18.60 -0.13
C SER A 62 -6.15 18.71 1.40
N ASN A 63 -6.91 19.70 1.87
CA ASN A 63 -7.28 19.79 3.28
C ASN A 63 -7.95 18.50 3.79
N GLU A 64 -8.60 17.75 2.88
CA GLU A 64 -9.32 16.51 3.19
C GLU A 64 -8.38 15.35 3.56
N TRP A 65 -7.31 15.10 2.78
CA TRP A 65 -6.32 14.08 3.15
C TRP A 65 -5.62 14.43 4.47
N ASP A 66 -5.38 15.71 4.71
CA ASP A 66 -4.78 16.20 5.94
C ASP A 66 -5.65 15.88 7.16
N ILE A 67 -6.98 15.98 7.03
CA ILE A 67 -7.92 15.54 8.06
C ILE A 67 -7.85 14.03 8.25
N ILE A 68 -7.87 13.24 7.16
CA ILE A 68 -7.81 11.77 7.22
C ILE A 68 -6.54 11.32 7.93
N ARG A 69 -5.36 11.76 7.48
CA ARG A 69 -4.09 11.31 8.05
C ARG A 69 -3.97 11.68 9.53
N LYS A 70 -4.41 12.89 9.94
CA LYS A 70 -4.40 13.32 11.34
C LYS A 70 -5.37 12.50 12.19
N THR A 71 -6.54 12.16 11.66
CA THR A 71 -7.52 11.27 12.32
C THR A 71 -6.90 9.90 12.56
N VAL A 72 -6.28 9.31 11.53
CA VAL A 72 -5.57 8.03 11.64
C VAL A 72 -4.42 8.11 12.65
N TYR A 73 -3.63 9.18 12.65
CA TYR A 73 -2.54 9.31 13.63
C TYR A 73 -3.06 9.36 15.07
N LYS A 74 -4.17 10.06 15.32
CA LYS A 74 -4.81 10.14 16.63
C LYS A 74 -5.37 8.79 17.06
N GLU A 75 -6.07 8.07 16.18
CA GLU A 75 -6.59 6.71 16.44
C GLU A 75 -5.49 5.76 16.88
N TYR A 76 -4.33 5.85 16.24
CA TYR A 76 -3.16 5.04 16.55
C TYR A 76 -2.29 5.61 17.69
N SER A 77 -2.78 6.60 18.45
CA SER A 77 -2.03 7.24 19.53
C SER A 77 -0.62 7.66 19.10
N TYR A 78 -0.49 8.20 17.88
CA TYR A 78 0.77 8.61 17.26
C TYR A 78 1.86 7.52 17.28
N THR A 79 1.44 6.27 17.12
CA THR A 79 2.30 5.09 17.17
C THR A 79 2.21 4.32 15.86
N CYS A 80 3.34 3.82 15.35
CA CYS A 80 3.35 2.95 14.18
C CYS A 80 2.59 1.65 14.48
N ASN A 81 1.55 1.35 13.69
CA ASN A 81 0.72 0.15 13.80
C ASN A 81 1.49 -1.17 13.69
N ILE A 82 2.67 -1.16 13.03
CA ILE A 82 3.46 -2.37 12.81
C ILE A 82 4.58 -2.50 13.84
N CYS A 83 5.49 -1.53 13.91
CA CYS A 83 6.69 -1.65 14.73
C CYS A 83 6.60 -1.00 16.11
N GLY A 84 5.53 -0.25 16.40
CA GLY A 84 5.36 0.43 17.68
C GLY A 84 6.19 1.71 17.84
N ALA A 85 6.92 2.17 16.83
CA ALA A 85 7.69 3.40 16.90
C ALA A 85 6.81 4.63 17.21
N LYS A 86 7.29 5.47 18.12
CA LYS A 86 6.68 6.75 18.55
C LYS A 86 7.67 7.90 18.28
N ASN A 87 7.22 9.15 18.43
CA ASN A 87 8.06 10.35 18.28
C ASN A 87 8.88 10.37 16.97
N THR A 88 8.26 9.91 15.88
CA THR A 88 8.87 9.82 14.56
C THR A 88 7.93 10.39 13.51
N GLN A 89 8.42 10.59 12.28
CA GLN A 89 7.56 10.95 11.17
C GLN A 89 6.58 9.80 10.87
N LEU A 90 5.29 10.11 10.90
CA LEU A 90 4.20 9.17 10.64
C LEU A 90 3.60 9.44 9.26
N HIS A 91 3.17 8.35 8.63
CA HIS A 91 2.54 8.31 7.32
C HIS A 91 1.25 7.50 7.40
N ALA A 92 0.19 7.99 6.77
CA ALA A 92 -1.05 7.23 6.61
C ALA A 92 -0.92 6.33 5.38
N HIS A 93 -1.20 5.04 5.53
CA HIS A 93 -1.10 4.04 4.46
C HIS A 93 -2.41 3.29 4.27
N GLU A 94 -2.86 3.19 3.02
CA GLU A 94 -4.09 2.48 2.66
C GLU A 94 -3.85 0.97 2.60
N LEU A 95 -4.68 0.21 3.32
CA LEU A 95 -4.72 -1.24 3.23
C LEU A 95 -5.87 -1.66 2.33
N TRP A 96 -5.53 -2.40 1.27
CA TRP A 96 -6.46 -2.86 0.26
C TRP A 96 -6.72 -4.36 0.37
N LYS A 97 -7.97 -4.78 0.21
CA LYS A 97 -8.39 -6.19 0.07
C LYS A 97 -8.73 -6.46 -1.39
N TYR A 98 -8.26 -7.60 -1.92
CA TYR A 98 -8.49 -7.98 -3.31
C TYR A 98 -9.46 -9.17 -3.38
N ASN A 99 -10.50 -9.05 -4.19
CA ASN A 99 -11.35 -10.16 -4.63
C ASN A 99 -11.01 -10.43 -6.10
N TYR A 100 -10.46 -11.60 -6.39
CA TYR A 100 -10.00 -11.93 -7.75
C TYR A 100 -11.12 -12.52 -8.63
N GLU A 101 -12.18 -13.04 -8.02
CA GLU A 101 -13.37 -13.50 -8.72
C GLU A 101 -14.13 -12.30 -9.30
N GLU A 102 -14.46 -11.35 -8.44
CA GLU A 102 -15.20 -10.12 -8.77
C GLU A 102 -14.32 -9.00 -9.33
N GLU A 103 -12.99 -9.20 -9.30
CA GLU A 103 -11.98 -8.21 -9.69
C GLU A 103 -12.23 -6.86 -8.99
N THR A 104 -12.30 -6.89 -7.66
CA THR A 104 -12.42 -5.68 -6.83
C THR A 104 -11.22 -5.46 -5.92
N GLN A 105 -10.76 -4.20 -5.85
CA GLN A 105 -9.78 -3.69 -4.89
C GLN A 105 -10.51 -2.80 -3.89
N LYS A 106 -10.79 -3.36 -2.70
CA LYS A 106 -11.60 -2.74 -1.66
C LYS A 106 -10.75 -2.04 -0.61
N LEU A 107 -11.00 -0.76 -0.33
CA LEU A 107 -10.36 -0.04 0.78
C LEU A 107 -10.80 -0.68 2.10
N ARG A 108 -9.85 -1.28 2.81
CA ARG A 108 -10.13 -2.00 4.07
C ARG A 108 -9.94 -1.11 5.28
N LYS A 109 -8.82 -0.38 5.33
CA LYS A 109 -8.44 0.50 6.43
C LYS A 109 -7.35 1.47 5.98
N ILE A 110 -7.16 2.58 6.68
CA ILE A 110 -5.94 3.40 6.59
C ILE A 110 -5.20 3.29 7.93
N VAL A 111 -3.91 3.02 7.89
CA VAL A 111 -3.09 2.75 9.08
C VAL A 111 -1.96 3.75 9.24
N CYS A 112 -1.58 3.99 10.49
CA CYS A 112 -0.46 4.86 10.85
C CYS A 112 0.86 4.07 10.83
N LEU A 113 1.83 4.47 10.01
CA LEU A 113 3.13 3.81 9.88
C LEU A 113 4.29 4.81 10.05
N CYS A 114 5.40 4.37 10.64
CA CYS A 114 6.66 5.11 10.56
C CYS A 114 7.23 5.06 9.13
N ARG A 115 8.20 5.93 8.83
CA ARG A 115 8.86 6.01 7.52
C ARG A 115 9.31 4.65 6.96
N LEU A 116 10.03 3.84 7.74
CA LEU A 116 10.56 2.56 7.25
C LEU A 116 9.45 1.53 7.03
N CYS A 117 8.51 1.36 7.95
CA CYS A 117 7.33 0.50 7.73
C CYS A 117 6.52 0.94 6.50
N HIS A 118 6.36 2.25 6.28
CA HIS A 118 5.66 2.80 5.13
C HIS A 118 6.38 2.48 3.82
N LEU A 119 7.70 2.65 3.77
CA LEU A 119 8.51 2.31 2.59
C LEU A 119 8.44 0.81 2.26
N HIS A 120 8.34 -0.05 3.27
CA HIS A 120 8.09 -1.48 3.08
C HIS A 120 6.70 -1.82 2.54
N GLN A 121 5.76 -0.89 2.51
CA GLN A 121 4.52 -1.08 1.75
C GLN A 121 4.68 -0.70 0.27
N HIS A 122 5.79 -0.04 -0.08
CA HIS A 122 6.12 0.45 -1.41
C HIS A 122 7.51 -0.06 -1.84
N LEU A 123 7.75 -1.38 -1.82
CA LEU A 123 9.06 -1.99 -2.13
C LEU A 123 9.69 -1.45 -3.43
N GLY A 124 8.90 -1.35 -4.51
CA GLY A 124 9.40 -0.80 -5.78
C GLY A 124 9.91 0.64 -5.66
N PHE A 125 9.25 1.48 -4.86
CA PHE A 125 9.72 2.83 -4.59
C PHE A 125 10.93 2.86 -3.67
N ALA A 126 10.95 2.03 -2.61
CA ALA A 126 12.12 1.90 -1.74
C ALA A 126 13.38 1.52 -2.52
N ASN A 127 13.28 0.57 -3.46
CA ASN A 127 14.38 0.18 -4.35
C ASN A 127 14.89 1.37 -5.19
N ILE A 128 13.99 2.21 -5.72
CA ILE A 128 14.38 3.44 -6.43
C ILE A 128 15.13 4.40 -5.52
N LEU A 129 14.73 4.54 -4.25
CA LEU A 129 15.42 5.41 -3.29
C LEU A 129 16.80 4.88 -2.94
N ILE A 130 16.94 3.58 -2.73
CA ILE A 130 18.22 2.91 -2.46
C ILE A 130 19.18 3.15 -3.63
N HIS A 131 18.75 2.87 -4.86
CA HIS A 131 19.56 3.11 -6.06
C HIS A 131 19.93 4.59 -6.24
N LYS A 132 19.12 5.52 -5.74
CA LYS A 132 19.41 6.96 -5.77
C LYS A 132 20.21 7.45 -4.56
N HIS A 133 20.68 6.55 -3.69
CA HIS A 133 21.35 6.86 -2.42
C HIS A 133 20.54 7.80 -1.51
N LYS A 134 19.20 7.69 -1.54
CA LYS A 134 18.24 8.46 -0.72
C LYS A 134 17.61 7.63 0.41
N LEU A 135 18.01 6.37 0.53
CA LEU A 135 17.61 5.44 1.57
C LEU A 135 18.78 4.48 1.77
N ASP A 136 19.22 4.31 3.02
CA ASP A 136 20.24 3.33 3.35
C ASP A 136 19.64 1.92 3.25
N GLU A 137 20.24 1.08 2.41
CA GLU A 137 19.75 -0.28 2.15
C GLU A 137 19.82 -1.14 3.41
N LYS A 138 20.91 -1.03 4.17
CA LYS A 138 21.12 -1.84 5.37
C LYS A 138 20.10 -1.49 6.45
N GLU A 139 19.88 -0.19 6.73
CA GLU A 139 18.87 0.29 7.66
C GLU A 139 17.47 -0.21 7.27
N TYR A 140 17.13 -0.10 5.98
CA TYR A 140 15.85 -0.55 5.45
C TYR A 140 15.66 -2.06 5.68
N MET A 141 16.64 -2.89 5.33
CA MET A 141 16.55 -4.35 5.50
C MET A 141 16.56 -4.77 6.97
N ASP A 142 17.45 -4.19 7.79
CA ASP A 142 17.56 -4.47 9.22
C ASP A 142 16.24 -4.18 9.95
N HIS A 143 15.52 -3.14 9.52
CA HIS A 143 14.21 -2.83 10.07
C HIS A 143 13.20 -3.95 9.85
N TRP A 144 13.14 -4.51 8.64
CA TRP A 144 12.26 -5.63 8.32
C TRP A 144 12.65 -6.89 9.08
N ILE A 145 13.94 -7.20 9.09
CA ILE A 145 14.52 -8.34 9.81
C ILE A 145 14.14 -8.29 11.28
N LYS A 146 14.37 -7.15 11.94
CA LYS A 146 14.05 -6.94 13.36
C LYS A 146 12.56 -7.13 13.65
N ILE A 147 11.68 -6.56 12.83
CA ILE A 147 10.22 -6.64 13.05
C ILE A 147 9.70 -8.06 12.90
N ASN A 148 10.27 -8.81 11.97
CA ASN A 148 9.82 -10.15 11.62
C ASN A 148 10.62 -11.27 12.31
N GLY A 149 11.63 -10.95 13.11
CA GLY A 149 12.53 -11.94 13.71
C GLY A 149 13.11 -12.90 12.67
N SER A 150 13.50 -12.37 11.52
CA SER A 150 13.83 -13.14 10.31
C SER A 150 15.25 -12.87 9.82
N THR A 151 15.73 -13.61 8.82
CA THR A 151 17.06 -13.42 8.25
C THR A 151 17.04 -12.52 7.01
N PHE A 152 18.23 -12.09 6.56
CA PHE A 152 18.40 -11.43 5.25
C PHE A 152 17.90 -12.30 4.09
N GLN A 153 18.16 -13.61 4.16
CA GLN A 153 17.71 -14.56 3.14
C GLN A 153 16.17 -14.64 3.10
N ASP A 154 15.53 -14.59 4.27
CA ASP A 154 14.07 -14.52 4.36
C ASP A 154 13.52 -13.26 3.71
N PHE A 155 14.13 -12.09 3.96
CA PHE A 155 13.74 -10.84 3.32
C PHE A 155 13.85 -10.94 1.79
N THR A 156 14.96 -11.46 1.29
CA THR A 156 15.18 -11.61 -0.16
C THR A 156 14.14 -12.53 -0.79
N ASN A 157 13.85 -13.66 -0.15
CA ASN A 157 12.82 -14.59 -0.60
C ASN A 157 11.41 -13.98 -0.53
N TYR A 158 11.12 -13.24 0.54
CA TYR A 158 9.88 -12.50 0.72
C TYR A 158 9.69 -11.45 -0.38
N ALA A 159 10.70 -10.63 -0.67
CA ALA A 159 10.64 -9.58 -1.68
C ALA A 159 10.33 -10.17 -3.07
N LYS A 160 10.98 -11.29 -3.43
CA LYS A 160 10.68 -12.03 -4.67
C LYS A 160 9.20 -12.43 -4.76
N LYS A 161 8.65 -13.01 -3.70
CA LYS A 161 7.24 -13.44 -3.65
C LYS A 161 6.26 -12.26 -3.68
N VAL A 162 6.61 -11.13 -3.07
CA VAL A 162 5.82 -9.90 -3.15
C VAL A 162 5.73 -9.41 -4.60
N PHE A 163 6.84 -9.38 -5.33
CA PHE A 163 6.84 -9.00 -6.74
C PHE A 163 6.14 -10.02 -7.63
N GLU A 164 6.28 -11.32 -7.36
CA GLU A 164 5.54 -12.38 -8.07
C GLU A 164 4.02 -12.19 -7.90
N LEU A 165 3.55 -11.95 -6.66
CA LEU A 165 2.14 -11.66 -6.40
C LEU A 165 1.69 -10.39 -7.12
N TRP A 166 2.53 -9.36 -7.16
CA TRP A 166 2.23 -8.11 -7.85
C TRP A 166 2.10 -8.30 -9.36
N GLU A 167 2.96 -9.11 -9.99
CA GLU A 167 2.81 -9.45 -11.40
C GLU A 167 1.51 -10.22 -11.67
N ILE A 168 1.11 -11.13 -10.79
CA ILE A 168 -0.19 -11.80 -10.92
C ILE A 168 -1.33 -10.79 -10.79
N LYS A 169 -1.27 -9.84 -9.85
CA LYS A 169 -2.29 -8.78 -9.72
C LYS A 169 -2.42 -7.92 -10.97
N ASN A 170 -1.32 -7.68 -11.70
CA ASN A 170 -1.34 -6.94 -12.95
C ASN A 170 -2.09 -7.69 -14.10
N MET A 171 -2.46 -8.96 -13.90
CA MET A 171 -3.27 -9.74 -14.87
C MET A 171 -4.78 -9.55 -14.73
N PHE A 172 -5.24 -8.81 -13.71
CA PHE A 172 -6.66 -8.57 -13.41
C PHE A 172 -6.99 -7.10 -13.55
N ASP A 173 -8.24 -6.76 -13.86
CA ASP A 173 -8.71 -5.37 -13.96
C ASP A 173 -9.54 -4.99 -12.73
N PHE A 174 -8.84 -4.66 -11.64
CA PHE A 174 -9.49 -4.42 -10.36
C PHE A 174 -10.23 -3.08 -10.32
N LYS A 175 -11.56 -3.15 -10.19
CA LYS A 175 -12.40 -2.01 -9.83
C LYS A 175 -12.12 -1.57 -8.39
N VAL A 176 -11.78 -0.30 -8.19
CA VAL A 176 -11.47 0.23 -6.86
C VAL A 176 -12.75 0.68 -6.17
N VAL A 177 -12.99 0.14 -4.96
CA VAL A 177 -14.23 0.37 -4.20
C VAL A 177 -13.95 0.68 -2.72
N ASP A 178 -14.87 1.39 -2.08
CA ASP A 178 -14.81 1.73 -0.65
C ASP A 178 -15.20 0.53 0.23
N CYS A 179 -15.16 0.71 1.55
CA CYS A 179 -15.52 -0.34 2.51
C CYS A 179 -16.98 -0.82 2.38
N LYS A 180 -17.84 -0.08 1.68
CA LYS A 180 -19.25 -0.40 1.37
C LYS A 180 -19.47 -0.82 -0.08
N GLU A 181 -18.39 -1.13 -0.81
CA GLU A 181 -18.41 -1.61 -2.20
C GLU A 181 -18.92 -0.58 -3.20
N LYS A 182 -18.90 0.71 -2.82
CA LYS A 182 -19.16 1.80 -3.76
C LYS A 182 -17.89 2.16 -4.52
N PRO A 183 -17.97 2.50 -5.82
CA PRO A 183 -16.81 2.94 -6.59
C PRO A 183 -16.07 4.09 -5.90
N ILE A 184 -14.74 4.01 -5.91
CA ILE A 184 -13.87 5.12 -5.53
C ILE A 184 -13.44 5.82 -6.82
N ASP A 185 -14.03 6.98 -7.07
CA ASP A 185 -13.73 7.86 -8.20
C ASP A 185 -13.67 9.33 -7.72
N SER A 186 -13.64 10.29 -8.66
CA SER A 186 -13.56 11.73 -8.37
C SER A 186 -14.76 12.29 -7.57
N SER A 187 -15.86 11.54 -7.44
CA SER A 187 -17.05 11.94 -6.67
C SER A 187 -16.96 11.58 -5.18
N ILE A 188 -15.98 10.78 -4.76
CA ILE A 188 -15.89 10.32 -3.37
C ILE A 188 -15.67 11.49 -2.41
N THR A 189 -16.34 11.43 -1.26
CA THR A 189 -16.24 12.42 -0.20
C THR A 189 -15.34 11.93 0.93
N ILE A 190 -14.72 12.88 1.64
CA ILE A 190 -13.98 12.57 2.88
C ILE A 190 -14.84 11.76 3.86
N ASN A 191 -16.12 12.08 4.03
CA ASN A 191 -17.02 11.39 4.95
C ASN A 191 -17.26 9.92 4.58
N GLN A 192 -17.16 9.55 3.30
CA GLN A 192 -17.19 8.14 2.89
C GLN A 192 -15.92 7.42 3.29
N ILE A 193 -14.75 8.04 3.11
CA ILE A 193 -13.46 7.47 3.51
C ILE A 193 -13.35 7.35 5.04
N LEU A 194 -13.81 8.34 5.79
CA LEU A 194 -13.78 8.31 7.25
C LEU A 194 -14.64 7.18 7.84
N LYS A 195 -15.62 6.65 7.09
CA LYS A 195 -16.38 5.45 7.50
C LYS A 195 -15.62 4.14 7.28
N CYS A 196 -14.47 4.20 6.60
CA CYS A 196 -13.62 3.06 6.29
C CYS A 196 -12.31 3.02 7.13
N ILE A 197 -12.10 3.98 8.03
CA ILE A 197 -10.98 4.02 8.97
C ILE A 197 -11.47 3.67 10.37
#